data_AF-A0A2S8UVC5-F1
#
_entry.id   AF-A0A2S8UVC5-F1
#
_cell.length_a   1.000
_cell.length_b   1.000
_cell.length_c   1.000
_cell.angle_alpha   90.00
_cell.angle_beta   90.00
_cell.angle_gamma   90.00
#
_symmetry.space_group_name_H-M   'P 1'
#
loop_
_entity.id
_entity.type
_entity.pdbx_description
1 polymer ?
#
loop_
_entity_poly.entity_id
_entity_poly.type
_entity_poly.pdbx_seq_one_letter_code
_entity_poly.pdbx_strand_id
1 'polypeptide(L)'
;MKRRAEAELTLHIRSSELCSLPTAPLGADQFVAQLSSVGLGSTSYVIGRRDPRAPEWIVLDYATGGHERVWRQTRPHSDGVLMYALVEDDSSSGYVTVA
;
A
#
# COMPACT_ATOMS: atom_id res chain seq x y z
N MET A 1 9.02 -10.64 20.73
CA MET A 1 7.64 -10.38 20.25
C MET A 1 7.54 -9.27 19.18
N LYS A 2 8.62 -8.83 18.51
CA LYS A 2 8.56 -7.75 17.51
C LYS A 2 7.88 -8.14 16.17
N ARG A 3 8.18 -9.33 15.65
CA ARG A 3 7.66 -9.82 14.35
C ARG A 3 6.12 -9.91 14.24
N ARG A 4 5.42 -10.14 15.35
CA ARG A 4 3.95 -10.25 15.35
C ARG A 4 3.28 -8.89 15.25
N ALA A 5 3.83 -7.89 15.94
CA ALA A 5 3.35 -6.51 15.88
C ALA A 5 3.62 -5.87 14.51
N GLU A 6 4.72 -6.24 13.82
CA GLU A 6 4.96 -5.83 12.43
C GLU A 6 3.93 -6.47 11.48
N ALA A 7 3.66 -7.76 11.62
CA ALA A 7 2.62 -8.44 10.83
C ALA A 7 1.21 -7.87 11.06
N GLU A 8 0.89 -7.44 12.29
CA GLU A 8 -0.38 -6.78 12.63
C GLU A 8 -0.51 -5.38 12.01
N LEU A 9 0.57 -4.80 11.48
CA LEU A 9 0.60 -3.49 10.83
C LEU A 9 0.87 -3.57 9.34
N THR A 10 0.84 -4.77 8.79
CA THR A 10 1.01 -5.01 7.36
C THR A 10 -0.32 -5.46 6.76
N LEU A 11 -0.79 -4.72 5.77
CA LEU A 11 -1.92 -5.13 4.94
C LEU A 11 -1.38 -5.80 3.68
N HIS A 12 -1.69 -7.08 3.53
CA HIS A 12 -1.41 -7.83 2.29
C HIS A 12 -2.58 -7.66 1.33
N ILE A 13 -2.28 -7.29 0.09
CA ILE A 13 -3.25 -7.06 -0.97
C ILE A 13 -2.88 -7.86 -2.22
N ARG A 14 -3.88 -8.12 -3.05
CA ARG A 14 -3.73 -8.72 -4.39
C ARG A 14 -3.93 -7.66 -5.46
N SER A 15 -3.43 -7.93 -6.66
CA SER A 15 -3.58 -7.01 -7.81
C SER A 15 -5.04 -6.74 -8.17
N SER A 16 -5.95 -7.68 -7.87
CA SER A 16 -7.39 -7.52 -8.04
C SER A 16 -8.03 -6.51 -7.09
N GLU A 17 -7.34 -6.14 -6.02
CA GLU A 17 -7.83 -5.16 -5.03
C GLU A 17 -7.39 -3.72 -5.38
N LEU A 18 -6.51 -3.56 -6.37
CA LEU A 18 -6.08 -2.25 -6.85
C LEU A 18 -7.19 -1.59 -7.66
N CYS A 19 -7.50 -0.35 -7.29
CA CYS A 19 -8.48 0.50 -7.96
C CYS A 19 -7.78 1.71 -8.59
N SER A 20 -8.28 2.17 -9.74
CA SER A 20 -7.78 3.39 -10.39
C SER A 20 -8.33 4.67 -9.75
N LEU A 21 -9.51 4.61 -9.14
CA LEU A 21 -10.15 5.68 -8.39
C LEU A 21 -10.98 5.09 -7.25
N PRO A 22 -11.04 5.73 -6.07
CA PRO A 22 -11.99 5.34 -5.03
C PRO A 22 -13.42 5.71 -5.49
N THR A 23 -14.22 4.71 -5.87
CA THR A 23 -15.54 4.90 -6.51
C THR A 23 -16.73 4.96 -5.55
N ALA A 24 -16.54 4.79 -4.24
CA ALA A 24 -17.65 4.66 -3.29
C ALA A 24 -17.45 5.50 -2.01
N PRO A 25 -18.55 5.89 -1.34
CA PRO A 25 -18.47 6.45 0.00
C PRO A 25 -17.88 5.42 0.96
N LEU A 26 -16.86 5.82 1.71
CA LEU A 26 -16.18 4.96 2.67
C LEU A 26 -17.07 4.75 3.90
N GLY A 27 -17.07 3.52 4.42
CA GLY A 27 -17.58 3.24 5.77
C GLY A 27 -16.75 3.95 6.84
N ALA A 28 -17.32 4.12 8.04
CA ALA A 28 -16.68 4.83 9.16
C ALA A 28 -15.29 4.26 9.54
N ASP A 29 -15.11 2.95 9.38
CA ASP A 29 -13.87 2.24 9.70
C ASP A 29 -12.99 1.98 8.47
N GLN A 30 -13.26 2.62 7.33
CA GLN A 30 -12.51 2.42 6.10
C GLN A 30 -11.53 3.58 5.84
N PHE A 31 -10.51 3.30 5.04
CA PHE A 31 -9.61 4.31 4.51
C PHE A 31 -9.28 4.02 3.06
N VAL A 32 -8.91 5.06 2.34
CA VAL A 32 -8.30 4.93 1.02
C VAL A 32 -6.79 5.02 1.22
N ALA A 33 -6.07 3.98 0.83
CA ALA A 33 -4.63 4.03 0.69
C ALA A 33 -4.30 4.48 -0.73
N GLN A 34 -3.61 5.61 -0.85
CA GLN A 34 -3.03 6.05 -2.12
C GLN A 34 -1.61 5.50 -2.22
N LEU A 35 -1.40 4.58 -3.17
CA LEU A 35 -0.13 3.89 -3.41
C LEU A 35 0.63 4.64 -4.51
N SER A 36 1.71 5.32 -4.12
CA SER A 36 2.59 6.01 -5.07
C SER A 36 3.54 5.01 -5.73
N SER A 37 3.66 5.02 -7.06
CA SER A 37 4.72 4.27 -7.77
C SER A 37 5.95 5.14 -7.97
N VAL A 38 7.14 4.53 -8.06
CA VAL A 38 8.31 5.20 -8.66
C VAL A 38 8.15 5.19 -10.19
N GLY A 39 8.28 6.33 -10.85
CA GLY A 39 8.09 6.47 -12.31
C GLY A 39 6.76 7.11 -12.74
N LEU A 40 6.52 7.17 -14.07
CA LEU A 40 5.49 7.96 -14.79
C LEU A 40 4.02 7.77 -14.33
N GLY A 41 3.68 8.25 -13.13
CA GLY A 41 2.37 8.80 -12.80
C GLY A 41 1.24 7.82 -12.46
N SER A 42 1.44 6.50 -12.50
CA SER A 42 0.39 5.56 -12.11
C SER A 42 0.23 5.52 -10.59
N THR A 43 -0.80 6.21 -10.09
CA THR A 43 -1.26 6.09 -8.71
C THR A 43 -2.32 5.00 -8.65
N SER A 44 -2.18 4.07 -7.72
CA SER A 44 -3.21 3.06 -7.45
C SER A 44 -3.82 3.30 -6.07
N TYR A 45 -5.06 2.86 -5.90
CA TYR A 45 -5.79 3.00 -4.65
C TYR A 45 -6.19 1.62 -4.13
N VAL A 46 -6.21 1.47 -2.80
CA VAL A 46 -6.84 0.33 -2.15
C VAL A 46 -7.72 0.83 -1.01
N ILE A 47 -8.84 0.14 -0.76
CA ILE A 47 -9.70 0.43 0.38
C ILE A 47 -9.36 -0.56 1.48
N GLY A 48 -8.82 -0.06 2.59
CA GLY A 48 -8.48 -0.85 3.76
C GLY A 48 -9.40 -0.55 4.94
N ARG A 49 -9.30 -1.36 6.00
CA ARG A 49 -9.97 -1.12 7.29
C ARG A 49 -8.99 -0.51 8.30
N ARG A 50 -9.47 0.48 9.08
CA ARG A 50 -8.77 1.06 10.23
C ARG A 50 -9.29 0.38 11.49
N ASP A 51 -8.68 -0.72 11.91
CA ASP A 51 -9.08 -1.37 13.17
C ASP A 51 -7.86 -2.04 13.84
N PRO A 52 -7.37 -1.55 15.00
CA PRO A 52 -7.71 -0.30 15.68
C PRO A 52 -7.05 0.94 15.06
N ARG A 53 -6.13 0.74 14.11
CA ARG A 53 -5.43 1.80 13.37
C ARG A 53 -5.17 1.35 11.94
N ALA A 54 -4.86 2.31 11.07
CA ALA A 54 -4.41 1.99 9.72
C ALA A 54 -3.07 1.23 9.74
N PRO A 55 -2.83 0.34 8.76
CA PRO A 55 -1.58 -0.41 8.66
C PRO A 55 -0.42 0.54 8.33
N GLU A 56 0.74 0.30 8.93
CA GLU A 56 1.96 1.06 8.62
C GLU A 56 2.59 0.63 7.29
N TRP A 57 2.28 -0.59 6.82
CA TRP A 57 2.85 -1.19 5.62
C TRP A 57 1.75 -1.80 4.75
N ILE A 58 1.92 -1.72 3.43
CA ILE A 58 1.09 -2.41 2.45
C ILE A 58 2.01 -3.25 1.58
N VAL A 59 1.68 -4.52 1.39
CA VAL A 59 2.41 -5.46 0.56
C VAL A 59 1.49 -5.97 -0.54
N LEU A 60 1.91 -5.85 -1.80
CA LEU A 60 1.21 -6.45 -2.92
C LEU A 60 1.79 -7.83 -3.20
N ASP A 61 1.00 -8.87 -2.95
CA ASP A 61 1.36 -10.25 -3.20
C ASP A 61 0.87 -10.68 -4.60
N TYR A 62 1.76 -10.91 -5.55
CA TYR A 62 1.36 -11.45 -6.85
C TYR A 62 1.05 -12.95 -6.78
N ALA A 63 0.07 -13.40 -7.56
CA ALA A 63 -0.42 -14.78 -7.55
C ALA A 63 0.64 -15.82 -7.99
N THR A 64 1.69 -15.38 -8.66
CA THR A 64 2.78 -16.23 -9.19
C THR A 64 3.85 -16.58 -8.15
N GLY A 65 3.73 -16.10 -6.91
CA GLY A 65 4.75 -16.30 -5.88
C GLY A 65 6.07 -15.57 -6.18
N GLY A 66 6.02 -14.60 -7.11
CA GLY A 66 7.11 -13.70 -7.42
C GLY A 66 6.73 -12.25 -7.10
N HIS A 67 7.68 -11.37 -7.43
CA HIS A 67 7.70 -9.92 -7.27
C HIS A 67 6.77 -9.27 -6.23
N GLU A 68 7.29 -8.92 -5.05
CA GLU A 68 6.59 -8.14 -4.03
C GLU A 68 6.86 -6.63 -4.15
N ARG A 69 5.78 -5.84 -4.02
CA ARG A 69 5.88 -4.39 -3.82
C ARG A 69 5.48 -4.03 -2.40
N VAL A 70 6.32 -3.24 -1.74
CA VAL A 70 6.10 -2.81 -0.37
C VAL A 70 6.02 -1.29 -0.32
N TRP A 71 4.92 -0.80 0.23
CA TRP A 71 4.75 0.61 0.54
C TRP A 71 4.71 0.84 2.04
N ARG A 72 5.25 1.98 2.46
CA ARG A 72 5.19 2.46 3.84
C ARG A 72 4.25 3.65 3.95
N GLN A 73 3.41 3.64 4.99
CA GLN A 73 2.56 4.76 5.32
C GLN A 73 3.42 6.01 5.54
N THR A 74 3.06 7.08 4.84
CA THR A 74 3.63 8.41 5.04
C THR A 74 2.68 9.24 5.91
N ARG A 75 2.86 10.55 5.96
CA ARG A 75 1.96 11.41 6.76
C ARG A 75 0.52 11.26 6.26
N PRO A 76 -0.48 11.25 7.16
CA PRO A 76 -1.88 11.27 6.77
C PRO A 76 -2.15 12.46 5.84
N HIS A 77 -2.90 12.22 4.77
CA HIS A 77 -3.42 13.29 3.91
C HIS A 77 -4.81 13.71 4.42
N SER A 78 -5.28 14.87 3.98
CA SER A 78 -6.64 15.35 4.27
C SER A 78 -7.71 14.36 3.79
N ASP A 79 -8.89 14.42 4.42
CA ASP A 79 -10.12 13.76 3.98
C ASP A 79 -10.14 12.22 4.00
N GLY A 80 -9.37 11.60 4.89
CA GLY A 80 -9.44 10.15 5.09
C GLY A 80 -8.68 9.33 4.03
N VAL A 81 -7.88 10.00 3.20
CA VAL A 81 -6.89 9.36 2.34
C VAL A 81 -5.57 9.27 3.08
N LEU A 82 -4.95 8.08 3.07
CA LEU A 82 -3.63 7.84 3.63
C LEU A 82 -2.65 7.59 2.49
N MET A 83 -1.55 8.33 2.48
CA MET A 83 -0.53 8.20 1.44
C MET A 83 0.50 7.16 1.83
N TYR A 84 0.84 6.28 0.90
CA TYR A 84 1.85 5.25 1.05
C TYR A 84 2.92 5.40 -0.04
N ALA A 85 4.17 5.51 0.38
CA ALA A 85 5.32 5.63 -0.52
C ALA A 85 5.93 4.24 -0.74
N LEU A 86 6.22 3.92 -2.00
CA LEU A 86 6.91 2.68 -2.36
C LEU A 86 8.33 2.73 -1.79
N VAL A 87 8.68 1.73 -1.00
CA VAL A 87 10.02 1.62 -0.39
C VAL A 87 10.78 0.42 -0.93
N GLU A 88 10.09 -0.62 -1.38
CA GLU A 88 10.68 -1.80 -2.00
C GLU A 88 9.83 -2.17 -3.22
N ASP A 89 10.51 -2.38 -4.34
CA ASP A 89 9.94 -2.90 -5.57
C ASP A 89 10.93 -3.90 -6.13
N ASP A 90 10.76 -5.16 -5.77
CA ASP A 90 11.60 -6.21 -6.31
C ASP A 90 11.27 -6.51 -7.80
N SER A 91 10.20 -5.90 -8.34
CA SER A 91 9.88 -5.93 -9.78
C SER A 91 10.98 -5.28 -10.62
N SER A 92 11.83 -4.48 -9.98
CA SER A 92 12.86 -3.66 -10.60
C SER A 92 14.30 -4.04 -10.21
N SER A 93 14.63 -5.31 -9.95
CA SER A 93 16.04 -5.81 -9.85
C SER A 93 16.88 -5.65 -11.14
N GLY A 94 16.45 -4.78 -12.07
CA GLY A 94 17.24 -4.30 -13.21
C GLY A 94 17.50 -2.79 -13.22
N TYR A 95 16.82 -1.96 -12.43
CA TYR A 95 16.92 -0.49 -12.56
C TYR A 95 16.48 0.29 -11.30
N VAL A 96 17.19 0.16 -10.17
CA VAL A 96 17.24 1.27 -9.19
C VAL A 96 18.62 1.31 -8.55
N THR A 97 19.56 2.02 -9.19
CA THR A 97 20.71 2.59 -8.47
C THR A 97 20.19 3.85 -7.79
N VAL A 98 20.05 3.82 -6.46
CA VAL A 98 19.90 5.07 -5.69
C VAL A 98 21.30 5.66 -5.57
N ALA A 99 21.47 6.85 -6.17
CA ALA A 99 22.69 7.66 -6.09
C ALA A 99 22.90 8.24 -4.68
#